data_AF-A0A1I3UY02-F1
#
_entry.id   AF-A0A1I3UY02-F1
#
_cell.length_a   1.000
_cell.length_b   1.000
_cell.length_c   1.000
_cell.angle_alpha   90.00
_cell.angle_beta   90.00
_cell.angle_gamma   90.00
#
_symmetry.space_group_name_H-M   'P 1'
#
loop_
_entity.id
_entity.type
_entity.pdbx_description
1 polymer ?
#
loop_
_entity_poly.entity_id
_entity_poly.type
_entity_poly.pdbx_seq_one_letter_code
_entity_poly.pdbx_strand_id
1 'polypeptide(L)'
;MEEKTLKLTYPLGTHSPTINDIENIIHENLKDFHVLLWLFIDENDARTTLLEDSVQVEHVTLPANSDEGSFDLQFESEFYAGCKDMNSTDEHETTVEFFIENGQLIIDMLLPPKWGASDVY
;
A
#
# COMPACT_ATOMS: atom_id res chain seq x y z
N MET A 1 22.57 -3.03 0.34
CA MET A 1 21.22 -2.60 -0.08
C MET A 1 20.70 -1.75 1.05
N GLU A 2 20.44 -0.46 0.81
CA GLU A 2 19.66 0.35 1.75
C GLU A 2 18.20 -0.12 1.65
N GLU A 3 17.62 -0.52 2.77
CA GLU A 3 16.17 -0.71 2.87
C GLU A 3 15.54 0.68 2.79
N LYS A 4 14.76 0.92 1.72
CA LYS A 4 14.05 2.18 1.56
C LYS A 4 12.72 2.05 2.30
N THR A 5 12.58 2.76 3.41
CA THR A 5 11.31 2.90 4.11
C THR A 5 10.57 4.12 3.58
N LEU A 6 9.26 3.98 3.38
CA LEU A 6 8.37 5.13 3.21
C LEU A 6 7.54 5.27 4.48
N LYS A 7 7.56 6.46 5.05
CA LYS A 7 6.80 6.79 6.26
C LYS A 7 5.67 7.75 5.91
N LEU A 8 4.43 7.33 6.14
CA LEU A 8 3.25 8.19 6.08
C LEU A 8 2.78 8.45 7.52
N THR A 9 2.27 9.66 7.78
CA THR A 9 1.85 10.04 9.12
C THR A 9 0.61 10.90 9.04
N TYR A 10 -0.46 10.46 9.69
CA TYR A 10 -1.75 11.11 9.68
C TYR A 10 -2.19 11.46 11.10
N PRO A 11 -2.78 12.64 11.33
CA PRO A 11 -3.34 12.97 12.64
C PRO A 11 -4.63 12.19 12.88
N LEU A 12 -4.71 11.45 13.99
CA LEU A 12 -5.95 10.78 14.43
C LEU A 12 -6.89 11.72 15.20
N GLY A 13 -6.36 12.81 15.75
CA GLY A 13 -7.13 13.79 16.53
C GLY A 13 -7.62 13.28 17.90
N THR A 14 -7.37 12.02 18.23
CA THR A 14 -7.71 11.35 19.49
C THR A 14 -6.57 10.45 19.95
N HIS A 15 -6.40 10.31 21.28
CA HIS A 15 -5.42 9.41 21.91
C HIS A 15 -5.89 7.96 22.01
N SER A 16 -7.16 7.68 21.68
CA SER A 16 -7.73 6.33 21.70
C SER A 16 -8.58 6.15 20.44
N PRO A 17 -7.94 6.00 19.27
CA PRO A 17 -8.64 5.82 18.00
C PRO A 17 -9.37 4.47 17.97
N THR A 18 -10.53 4.45 17.32
CA THR A 18 -11.25 3.21 16.99
C THR A 18 -10.81 2.68 15.63
N ILE A 19 -11.14 1.43 15.31
CA ILE A 19 -10.92 0.87 13.95
C ILE A 19 -11.57 1.77 12.90
N ASN A 20 -12.78 2.27 13.15
CA ASN A 20 -13.46 3.18 12.22
C ASN A 20 -12.69 4.51 12.02
N ASP A 21 -12.04 5.05 13.04
CA ASP A 21 -11.24 6.27 12.89
C ASP A 21 -10.03 6.03 12.00
N ILE A 22 -9.40 4.86 12.14
CA ILE A 22 -8.27 4.42 11.33
C ILE A 22 -8.71 4.18 9.89
N GLU A 23 -9.79 3.42 9.67
CA GLU A 23 -10.38 3.17 8.34
C GLU A 23 -10.70 4.48 7.62
N ASN A 24 -11.35 5.43 8.30
CA ASN A 24 -11.69 6.73 7.71
C ASN A 24 -10.44 7.48 7.26
N ILE A 25 -9.40 7.54 8.10
CA ILE A 25 -8.15 8.23 7.76
C ILE A 25 -7.44 7.55 6.59
N ILE A 26 -7.35 6.22 6.57
CA ILE A 26 -6.72 5.50 5.46
C ILE A 26 -7.49 5.76 4.16
N HIS A 27 -8.83 5.70 4.19
CA HIS A 27 -9.65 5.98 3.01
C HIS A 27 -9.56 7.44 2.54
N GLU A 28 -9.54 8.42 3.44
CA GLU A 28 -9.39 9.83 3.08
C GLU A 28 -8.03 10.13 2.43
N ASN A 29 -7.00 9.35 2.78
CA ASN A 29 -5.63 9.51 2.31
C ASN A 29 -5.21 8.39 1.33
N LEU A 30 -6.16 7.72 0.68
CA LEU A 30 -5.88 6.55 -0.18
C LEU A 30 -4.88 6.86 -1.31
N LYS A 31 -4.89 8.11 -1.79
CA LYS A 31 -3.98 8.61 -2.84
C LYS A 31 -2.52 8.61 -2.43
N ASP A 32 -2.22 8.75 -1.14
CA ASP A 32 -0.83 8.76 -0.67
C ASP A 32 -0.21 7.36 -0.79
N PHE A 33 -1.03 6.31 -0.82
CA PHE A 33 -0.59 4.96 -1.12
C PHE A 33 -0.25 4.74 -2.59
N HIS A 34 -0.65 5.60 -3.53
CA HIS A 34 -0.31 5.40 -4.95
C HIS A 34 1.20 5.38 -5.16
N VAL A 35 1.95 6.25 -4.48
CA VAL A 35 3.43 6.25 -4.56
C VAL A 35 4.01 4.93 -4.06
N LEU A 36 3.41 4.35 -3.02
CA LEU A 36 3.79 3.04 -2.50
C LEU A 36 3.49 1.95 -3.51
N LEU A 37 2.25 1.88 -3.99
CA LEU A 37 1.80 0.85 -4.92
C LEU A 37 2.61 0.87 -6.21
N TRP A 38 2.93 2.05 -6.75
CA TRP A 38 3.83 2.21 -7.89
C TRP A 38 5.21 1.57 -7.68
N LEU A 39 5.73 1.56 -6.44
CA LEU A 39 6.99 0.90 -6.10
C LEU A 39 6.86 -0.63 -6.02
N PHE A 40 5.64 -1.17 -5.84
CA PHE A 40 5.37 -2.61 -5.76
C PHE A 40 5.21 -3.29 -7.13
N ILE A 41 4.56 -2.64 -8.10
CA ILE A 41 4.25 -3.18 -9.45
C ILE A 41 5.43 -3.19 -10.45
N ASP A 42 6.66 -3.09 -9.94
CA ASP A 42 7.92 -3.05 -10.70
C ASP A 42 8.13 -1.77 -11.53
N GLU A 43 8.89 -0.82 -10.97
CA GLU A 43 9.33 0.41 -11.67
C GLU A 43 10.13 0.12 -12.97
N ASN A 44 10.60 -1.11 -13.21
CA ASN A 44 11.49 -1.43 -14.33
C ASN A 44 10.77 -1.89 -15.60
N ASP A 45 9.47 -2.23 -15.56
CA ASP A 45 8.69 -2.53 -16.75
C ASP A 45 7.72 -1.38 -17.06
N ALA A 46 8.12 -0.50 -17.99
CA ALA A 46 7.30 0.64 -18.44
C ALA A 46 5.97 0.23 -19.11
N ARG A 47 5.73 -1.08 -19.29
CA ARG A 47 4.45 -1.62 -19.77
C ARG A 47 3.46 -1.84 -18.65
N THR A 48 3.91 -1.90 -17.39
CA THR A 48 3.05 -2.06 -16.22
C THR A 48 2.64 -0.69 -15.68
N THR A 49 1.38 -0.50 -15.35
CA THR A 49 0.86 0.75 -14.80
C THR A 49 -0.17 0.47 -13.72
N LEU A 50 -0.11 1.22 -12.62
CA LEU A 50 -1.12 1.16 -11.56
C LEU A 50 -2.46 1.65 -12.11
N LEU A 51 -3.53 0.88 -11.89
CA LEU A 51 -4.89 1.37 -12.02
C LEU A 51 -5.23 2.14 -10.75
N GLU A 52 -5.00 3.46 -10.73
CA GLU A 52 -5.22 4.28 -9.53
C GLU A 52 -6.65 4.18 -8.98
N ASP A 53 -7.65 4.03 -9.85
CA ASP A 53 -9.06 3.91 -9.45
C ASP A 53 -9.41 2.51 -8.87
N SER A 54 -8.48 1.54 -8.89
CA SER A 54 -8.68 0.18 -8.37
C SER A 54 -8.25 0.00 -6.91
N VAL A 55 -7.53 0.98 -6.35
CA VAL A 55 -6.96 0.87 -5.00
C VAL A 55 -8.07 0.85 -3.96
N GLN A 56 -8.06 -0.16 -3.09
CA GLN A 56 -9.06 -0.38 -2.05
C GLN A 56 -8.41 -0.90 -0.76
N VAL A 57 -9.04 -0.59 0.38
CA VAL A 57 -8.67 -1.12 1.70
C VAL A 57 -9.74 -2.14 2.08
N GLU A 58 -9.34 -3.39 2.28
CA GLU A 58 -10.30 -4.49 2.51
C GLU A 58 -10.54 -4.74 4.00
N HIS A 59 -9.46 -4.82 4.79
CA HIS A 59 -9.55 -5.22 6.18
C HIS A 59 -8.59 -4.41 7.04
N VAL A 60 -9.08 -3.78 8.10
CA VAL A 60 -8.24 -3.12 9.12
C VAL A 60 -8.29 -3.94 10.40
N THR A 61 -7.12 -4.34 10.88
CA THR A 61 -6.95 -5.09 12.12
C THR A 61 -6.24 -4.23 13.16
N LEU A 62 -6.86 -4.09 14.33
CA LEU A 62 -6.25 -3.51 15.52
C LEU A 62 -6.50 -4.43 16.73
N PRO A 63 -5.48 -5.16 17.22
CA PRO A 63 -5.63 -5.99 18.41
C PRO A 63 -6.02 -5.17 19.65
N ALA A 64 -6.78 -5.78 20.56
CA ALA A 64 -7.24 -5.10 21.77
C ALA A 64 -6.06 -4.67 22.66
N ASN A 65 -6.05 -3.39 23.06
CA ASN A 65 -4.97 -2.76 23.83
C ASN A 65 -3.60 -2.76 23.11
N SER A 66 -3.61 -2.80 21.77
CA SER A 66 -2.42 -2.61 20.95
C SER A 66 -2.43 -1.21 20.34
N ASP A 67 -1.24 -0.62 20.26
CA ASP A 67 -1.00 0.58 19.46
C ASP A 67 -0.46 0.21 18.06
N GLU A 68 -0.31 -1.07 17.76
CA GLU A 68 0.13 -1.59 16.46
C GLU A 68 -0.99 -2.38 15.80
N GLY A 69 -1.13 -2.25 14.48
CA GLY A 69 -2.13 -2.93 13.68
C GLY A 69 -1.70 -3.06 12.23
N SER A 70 -2.60 -3.56 11.40
CA SER A 70 -2.37 -3.72 9.97
C SER A 70 -3.63 -3.50 9.16
N PHE A 71 -3.46 -3.25 7.87
CA PHE A 71 -4.57 -3.29 6.91
C PHE A 71 -4.15 -3.90 5.58
N ASP A 72 -5.11 -4.51 4.89
CA ASP A 72 -4.90 -5.10 3.58
C ASP A 72 -5.27 -4.09 2.48
N LEU A 73 -4.32 -3.86 1.59
CA LEU A 73 -4.50 -3.07 0.38
C LEU A 73 -4.65 -3.98 -0.82
N GLN A 74 -5.75 -3.81 -1.55
CA GLN A 74 -5.97 -4.42 -2.85
C GLN A 74 -5.82 -3.37 -3.94
N PHE A 75 -5.20 -3.74 -5.06
CA PHE A 75 -5.02 -2.86 -6.21
C PHE A 75 -4.78 -3.68 -7.47
N GLU A 76 -5.04 -3.08 -8.62
CA GLU A 76 -4.84 -3.68 -9.93
C GLU A 76 -3.73 -2.96 -10.71
N SER A 77 -3.07 -3.71 -11.59
CA SER A 77 -2.16 -3.14 -12.60
C SER A 77 -2.53 -3.61 -13.98
N GLU A 78 -2.43 -2.71 -14.97
CA GLU A 78 -2.49 -3.10 -16.38
C GLU A 78 -1.10 -3.36 -16.91
N PHE A 79 -0.97 -4.40 -17.72
CA PHE A 79 0.23 -4.68 -18.51
C PHE A 79 -0.05 -4.47 -20.00
N TYR A 80 0.72 -3.59 -20.64
CA TYR A 80 0.62 -3.29 -22.05
C TYR A 80 1.60 -4.11 -22.90
N ALA A 81 1.10 -5.19 -23.52
CA ALA A 81 1.91 -6.08 -24.35
C ALA A 81 2.25 -5.53 -25.75
N GLY A 82 1.78 -4.32 -26.14
CA GLY A 82 2.02 -3.74 -27.47
C GLY A 82 1.04 -4.15 -28.57
N CYS A 83 0.10 -5.06 -28.27
CA CYS A 83 -0.96 -5.51 -29.17
C CYS A 83 -2.33 -5.27 -28.51
N LYS A 84 -3.29 -4.71 -29.25
CA LYS A 84 -4.60 -4.23 -28.75
C LYS A 84 -5.40 -5.27 -27.93
N ASP A 85 -5.18 -6.56 -28.18
CA ASP A 85 -5.97 -7.66 -27.60
C ASP A 85 -5.19 -8.48 -26.54
N MET A 86 -4.03 -7.98 -26.09
CA MET A 86 -3.16 -8.68 -25.13
C MET A 86 -2.90 -7.87 -23.86
N ASN A 87 -3.67 -6.82 -23.60
CA ASN A 87 -3.63 -6.16 -22.31
C ASN A 87 -4.19 -7.12 -21.26
N SER A 88 -3.43 -7.32 -20.18
CA SER A 88 -3.88 -8.08 -19.01
C SER A 88 -3.98 -7.15 -17.81
N THR A 89 -4.95 -7.43 -16.95
CA THR A 89 -5.07 -6.82 -15.63
C THR A 89 -4.70 -7.88 -14.61
N ASP A 90 -3.78 -7.53 -13.71
CA ASP A 90 -3.38 -8.36 -12.58
C ASP A 90 -3.87 -7.72 -11.29
N GLU A 91 -4.49 -8.52 -10.43
CA GLU A 91 -4.89 -8.13 -9.08
C GLU A 91 -3.76 -8.41 -8.09
N HIS A 92 -3.51 -7.46 -7.19
CA HIS A 92 -2.49 -7.52 -6.16
C HIS A 92 -3.11 -7.26 -4.80
N GLU A 93 -2.53 -7.91 -3.77
CA GLU A 93 -2.89 -7.70 -2.38
C GLU A 93 -1.60 -7.59 -1.55
N THR A 94 -1.56 -6.62 -0.65
CA THR A 94 -0.46 -6.50 0.31
C THR A 94 -0.98 -6.05 1.68
N THR A 95 -0.43 -6.65 2.73
CA THR A 95 -0.67 -6.20 4.10
C THR A 95 0.30 -5.07 4.44
N VAL A 96 -0.22 -4.03 5.06
CA VAL A 96 0.51 -2.84 5.48
C VAL A 96 0.41 -2.69 6.99
N GLU A 97 1.55 -2.62 7.67
CA GLU A 97 1.61 -2.39 9.11
C GLU A 97 1.52 -0.90 9.44
N PHE A 98 0.90 -0.60 10.57
CA PHE A 98 0.86 0.74 11.14
C PHE A 98 1.02 0.69 12.66
N PHE A 99 1.41 1.82 13.21
CA PHE A 99 1.44 2.05 14.65
C PHE A 99 0.84 3.41 15.01
N ILE A 100 0.36 3.51 16.23
CA ILE A 100 -0.32 4.67 16.77
C ILE A 100 0.57 5.26 17.83
N GLU A 101 1.08 6.46 17.58
CA GLU A 101 1.98 7.13 18.51
C GLU A 101 1.55 8.58 18.68
N ASN A 102 1.37 9.03 19.92
CA ASN A 102 1.04 10.42 20.24
C ASN A 102 -0.19 10.97 19.47
N GLY A 103 -1.21 10.14 19.25
CA GLY A 103 -2.41 10.51 18.50
C GLY A 103 -2.18 10.65 16.99
N GLN A 104 -1.15 10.01 16.46
CA GLN A 104 -0.84 9.93 15.03
C GLN A 104 -0.91 8.49 14.57
N LEU A 105 -1.53 8.26 13.41
CA LEU A 105 -1.43 7.01 12.67
C LEU A 105 -0.16 7.08 11.84
N ILE A 106 0.77 6.18 12.10
CA ILE A 106 2.05 6.13 11.42
C ILE A 106 2.12 4.83 10.65
N ILE A 107 2.35 4.94 9.36
CA ILE A 107 2.52 3.81 8.45
C ILE A 107 3.98 3.77 8.07
N ASP A 108 4.66 2.69 8.43
CA ASP A 108 6.04 2.44 8.03
C ASP A 108 6.06 1.23 7.12
N MET A 109 6.32 1.48 5.84
CA MET A 109 6.34 0.43 4.85
C MET A 109 7.78 0.17 4.43
N LEU A 110 8.20 -1.07 4.66
CA LEU A 110 9.39 -1.63 4.04
C LEU A 110 9.07 -1.87 2.57
N LEU A 111 9.67 -1.07 1.69
CA LEU A 111 9.56 -1.36 0.27
C LEU A 111 10.25 -2.69 -0.01
N PRO A 112 9.61 -3.61 -0.75
CA PRO A 112 10.25 -4.85 -1.10
C PRO A 112 11.57 -4.54 -1.83
N PRO A 113 12.61 -5.37 -1.68
CA PRO A 113 13.92 -5.16 -2.31
C PRO A 113 13.91 -5.31 -3.85
N LYS A 114 12.78 -5.02 -4.51
CA LYS A 114 12.33 -5.36 -5.88
C LYS A 114 11.70 -6.75 -5.96
N TRP A 115 10.39 -6.80 -6.22
CA TRP A 115 9.83 -7.91 -6.99
C TRP A 115 10.32 -7.73 -8.42
N GLY A 116 11.06 -8.72 -8.96
CA GLY A 116 11.63 -8.63 -10.31
C GLY A 116 13.16 -8.70 -10.39
N ALA A 117 13.90 -8.79 -9.27
CA ALA A 117 15.23 -9.39 -9.32
C ALA A 117 15.14 -10.92 -9.38
N SER A 118 14.32 -11.46 -10.30
CA SER A 118 14.56 -12.83 -10.75
C SER A 118 15.67 -12.76 -11.78
N ASP A 119 16.83 -13.21 -11.33
CA ASP A 119 18.04 -13.44 -12.11
C ASP A 119 17.76 -13.87 -13.55
N VAL A 120 18.07 -12.99 -14.50
CA VAL A 120 18.31 -13.40 -15.88
C VAL A 120 19.64 -14.17 -15.86
N TYR A 121 19.56 -15.49 -15.75
CA TYR A 121 20.65 -16.41 -16.08
C TYR A 121 20.78 -16.56 -17.61
#